data_AF-A0A921KLX9-F1
#
_entry.id   AF-A0A921KLX9-F1
#
_cell.length_a   1.000
_cell.length_b   1.000
_cell.length_c   1.000
_cell.angle_alpha   90.00
_cell.angle_beta   90.00
_cell.angle_gamma   90.00
#
_symmetry.space_group_name_H-M   'P 1'
#
loop_
_entity.id
_entity.type
_entity.pdbx_description
1 polymer ?
#
loop_
_entity_poly.entity_id
_entity_poly.type
_entity_poly.pdbx_seq_one_letter_code
_entity_poly.pdbx_strand_id
1 'polypeptide(L)'
;MAKVDTLPAILVPLMSAPSIRLDRCAVCGRPRPLNQHHIVRRGAGRLYRAGVEVEKPTITLCGFGNNLSDADGRPYCHGLAHANRLHFRWVPGEAVPGNFGNYGRMLGGVGGHLEYLLLDEPTSYAAALEMDGWRPLRRWRG
;
A
#
# COMPACT_ATOMS: atom_id res chain seq x y z
N MET A 1 28.53 -5.99 12.31
CA MET A 1 27.23 -6.45 12.82
C MET A 1 26.53 -7.21 11.71
N ALA A 2 25.96 -8.39 11.99
CA ALA A 2 25.17 -9.11 11.02
C ALA A 2 23.96 -8.26 10.59
N LYS A 3 23.64 -8.25 9.29
CA LYS A 3 22.43 -7.59 8.78
C LYS A 3 21.24 -8.50 9.11
N VAL A 4 20.52 -8.14 10.16
CA VAL A 4 19.39 -8.92 10.70
C VAL A 4 18.08 -8.25 10.35
N ASP A 5 17.12 -9.05 9.92
CA ASP A 5 15.75 -8.61 9.68
C ASP A 5 15.07 -8.24 10.99
N THR A 6 14.53 -7.03 11.05
CA THR A 6 13.78 -6.50 12.21
C THR A 6 12.35 -6.12 11.85
N LEU A 7 11.97 -6.25 10.57
CA LEU A 7 10.61 -6.04 10.11
C LEU A 7 9.68 -7.13 10.67
N PRO A 8 8.57 -6.78 11.34
CA PRO A 8 7.57 -7.75 11.77
C PRO A 8 7.08 -8.63 10.61
N ALA A 9 6.98 -9.94 10.85
CA ALA A 9 6.60 -10.93 9.84
C ALA A 9 5.30 -10.56 9.09
N ILE A 10 4.30 -10.01 9.80
CA ILE A 10 3.02 -9.58 9.22
C ILE A 10 3.17 -8.50 8.14
N LEU A 11 4.25 -7.72 8.15
CA LEU A 11 4.54 -6.65 7.18
C LEU A 11 5.42 -7.13 6.01
N VAL A 12 6.04 -8.31 6.11
CA VAL A 12 6.92 -8.85 5.06
C VAL A 12 6.19 -9.00 3.71
N PRO A 13 4.93 -9.46 3.63
CA PRO A 13 4.22 -9.54 2.35
C PRO A 13 4.16 -8.21 1.61
N LEU A 14 3.96 -7.10 2.33
CA LEU A 14 3.89 -5.76 1.73
C LEU A 14 5.20 -5.32 1.09
N MET A 15 6.35 -5.84 1.54
CA MET A 15 7.66 -5.56 0.93
C MET A 15 7.84 -6.20 -0.45
N SER A 16 6.90 -7.04 -0.89
CA SER A 16 6.90 -7.63 -2.23
C SER A 16 6.21 -6.74 -3.27
N ALA A 17 5.50 -5.70 -2.82
CA ALA A 17 4.90 -4.71 -3.70
C ALA A 17 5.97 -3.81 -4.34
N PRO A 18 5.80 -3.38 -5.59
CA PRO A 18 6.62 -2.33 -6.16
C PRO A 18 6.28 -0.97 -5.55
N SER A 19 7.20 0.00 -5.67
CA SER A 19 6.84 1.41 -5.50
C SER A 19 5.98 1.89 -6.67
N ILE A 20 4.87 2.56 -6.39
CA ILE A 20 3.86 3.01 -7.36
C ILE A 20 3.90 4.54 -7.46
N ARG A 21 4.42 5.03 -8.59
CA ARG A 21 4.43 6.46 -8.95
C ARG A 21 3.41 6.72 -10.05
N LEU A 22 2.47 7.63 -9.78
CA LEU A 22 1.39 8.01 -10.69
C LEU A 22 1.22 9.53 -10.67
N ASP A 23 0.54 10.06 -11.68
CA ASP A 23 0.12 11.47 -11.78
C ASP A 23 -1.24 11.73 -11.09
N ARG A 24 -1.73 10.74 -10.32
CA ARG A 24 -2.98 10.76 -9.58
C ARG A 24 -2.95 9.81 -8.40
N CYS A 25 -3.90 9.96 -7.48
CA CYS A 25 -4.07 9.05 -6.35
C CYS A 25 -4.36 7.63 -6.83
N ALA A 26 -3.54 6.68 -6.40
CA ALA A 26 -3.66 5.28 -6.78
C ALA A 26 -4.99 4.64 -6.31
N VAL A 27 -5.62 5.19 -5.26
CA VAL A 27 -6.87 4.67 -4.69
C VAL A 27 -8.10 5.35 -5.31
N CYS A 28 -8.18 6.68 -5.24
CA CYS A 28 -9.39 7.42 -5.65
C CYS A 28 -9.27 8.17 -6.99
N GLY A 29 -8.10 8.21 -7.62
CA GLY A 29 -7.89 8.86 -8.92
C GLY A 29 -7.80 10.39 -8.89
N ARG A 30 -7.89 11.02 -7.71
CA ARG A 30 -7.75 12.48 -7.56
C ARG A 30 -6.38 12.96 -8.06
N PRO A 31 -6.30 14.03 -8.88
CA PRO A 31 -5.04 14.46 -9.49
C PRO A 31 -4.13 15.29 -8.57
N ARG A 32 -4.67 15.90 -7.50
CA ARG A 32 -3.89 16.74 -6.55
C ARG A 32 -4.64 17.02 -5.24
N PRO A 33 -3.93 17.42 -4.18
CA PRO A 33 -2.47 17.34 -4.00
C PRO A 33 -2.03 15.87 -3.94
N LEU A 34 -0.81 15.55 -4.38
CA LEU A 34 -0.25 14.18 -4.37
C LEU A 34 1.01 14.10 -3.52
N ASN A 35 1.21 12.99 -2.83
CA ASN A 35 2.41 12.69 -2.08
C ASN A 35 2.74 11.18 -2.14
N GLN A 36 4.00 10.82 -1.89
CA GLN A 36 4.44 9.43 -1.78
C GLN A 36 4.24 8.94 -0.34
N HIS A 37 3.31 8.00 -0.16
CA HIS A 37 3.06 7.34 1.11
C HIS A 37 3.87 6.05 1.20
N HIS A 38 4.51 5.79 2.34
CA HIS A 38 5.18 4.50 2.56
C HIS A 38 4.15 3.44 2.94
N ILE A 39 3.98 2.40 2.12
CA ILE A 39 3.03 1.31 2.38
C ILE A 39 3.38 0.62 3.70
N VAL A 40 4.68 0.38 3.92
CA VAL A 40 5.23 -0.06 5.21
C VAL A 40 5.82 1.15 5.91
N ARG A 41 5.36 1.47 7.13
CA ARG A 41 5.84 2.64 7.89
C ARG A 41 7.37 2.67 7.98
N ARG A 42 7.98 3.85 7.83
CA ARG A 42 9.45 4.02 7.86
C ARG A 42 10.09 3.44 9.12
N GLY A 43 9.44 3.59 10.27
CA GLY A 43 9.92 3.07 11.56
C GLY A 43 9.65 1.58 11.83
N ALA A 44 8.98 0.84 10.94
CA ALA A 44 8.53 -0.54 11.20
C ALA A 44 9.65 -1.62 11.23
N GLY A 45 10.93 -1.26 11.28
CA GLY A 45 12.05 -2.20 11.15
C GLY A 45 12.58 -2.33 9.72
N ARG A 46 13.56 -3.22 9.51
CA ARG A 46 14.33 -3.38 8.25
C ARG A 46 14.23 -4.81 7.73
N LEU A 47 14.32 -4.96 6.41
CA LEU A 47 14.37 -6.25 5.71
C LEU A 47 15.60 -6.25 4.81
N TYR A 48 16.37 -7.34 4.79
CA TYR A 48 17.54 -7.51 3.94
C TYR A 48 17.36 -8.70 3.00
N ARG A 49 17.85 -8.58 1.76
CA ARG A 49 17.91 -9.67 0.78
C ARG A 49 19.32 -9.75 0.20
N ALA A 50 19.93 -10.94 0.23
CA ALA A 50 21.32 -11.12 -0.16
C ALA A 50 22.27 -10.10 0.50
N GLY A 51 22.00 -9.73 1.75
CA GLY A 51 22.77 -8.73 2.49
C GLY A 51 22.55 -7.27 2.07
N VAL A 52 21.56 -6.94 1.24
CA VAL A 52 21.20 -5.56 0.87
C VAL A 52 19.88 -5.18 1.53
N GLU A 53 19.80 -4.01 2.16
CA GLU A 53 18.53 -3.53 2.74
C GLU A 53 17.53 -3.27 1.61
N VAL A 54 16.33 -3.82 1.75
CA VAL A 54 15.25 -3.65 0.79
C VAL A 54 14.53 -2.34 1.08
N GLU A 55 14.48 -1.45 0.09
CA GLU A 55 13.72 -0.20 0.20
C GLU A 55 12.23 -0.49 0.39
N LYS A 56 11.59 0.24 1.31
CA LYS A 56 10.16 0.11 1.58
C LYS A 56 9.36 0.69 0.42
N PRO A 57 8.36 -0.05 -0.10
CA PRO A 57 7.60 0.43 -1.24
C PRO A 57 6.75 1.64 -0.86
N THR A 58 6.66 2.56 -1.81
CA THR A 58 5.85 3.77 -1.71
C THR A 58 4.69 3.75 -2.70
N ILE A 59 3.63 4.50 -2.42
CA ILE A 59 2.46 4.62 -3.29
C ILE A 59 2.00 6.07 -3.37
N THR A 60 1.64 6.51 -4.57
CA THR A 60 1.09 7.85 -4.80
C THR A 60 -0.33 7.95 -4.25
N LEU A 61 -0.56 8.79 -3.24
CA LEU A 61 -1.88 9.06 -2.66
C LEU A 61 -2.21 10.55 -2.71
N CYS A 62 -3.52 10.88 -2.71
CA CYS A 62 -3.95 12.27 -2.55
C CYS A 62 -3.86 12.72 -1.10
N GLY A 63 -3.58 14.00 -0.92
CA GLY A 63 -3.34 14.62 0.38
C GLY A 63 -1.86 14.75 0.71
N PHE A 64 -1.58 15.18 1.93
CA PHE A 64 -0.24 15.41 2.44
C PHE A 64 -0.25 15.37 3.98
N GLY A 65 0.86 14.94 4.57
CA GLY A 65 0.97 14.81 6.02
C GLY A 65 -0.10 13.85 6.58
N ASN A 66 -0.73 14.23 7.68
CA ASN A 66 -1.83 13.50 8.31
C ASN A 66 -3.21 14.17 8.08
N ASN A 67 -3.32 15.11 7.14
CA ASN A 67 -4.58 15.81 6.86
C ASN A 67 -5.63 14.83 6.34
N LEU A 68 -6.76 14.73 7.04
CA LEU A 68 -7.82 13.77 6.73
C LEU A 68 -8.69 14.17 5.56
N SER A 69 -8.87 15.47 5.31
CA SER A 69 -9.77 15.98 4.27
C SER A 69 -9.26 17.29 3.66
N ASP A 70 -9.79 17.62 2.49
CA ASP A 70 -9.65 18.95 1.89
C ASP A 70 -10.61 19.97 2.53
N ALA A 71 -10.60 21.20 1.99
CA ALA A 71 -11.46 22.29 2.44
C ALA A 71 -12.96 22.02 2.22
N ASP A 72 -13.31 21.14 1.29
CA ASP A 72 -14.68 20.74 0.98
C ASP A 72 -15.12 19.50 1.79
N GLY A 73 -14.30 19.06 2.76
CA GLY A 73 -14.57 17.89 3.58
C GLY A 73 -14.36 16.54 2.87
N ARG A 74 -13.81 16.52 1.66
CA ARG A 74 -13.54 15.28 0.94
C ARG A 74 -12.28 14.61 1.50
N PRO A 75 -12.32 13.30 1.76
CA PRO A 75 -11.20 12.64 2.42
C PRO A 75 -9.96 12.55 1.54
N TYR A 76 -8.80 12.67 2.17
CA TYR A 76 -7.49 12.39 1.58
C TYR A 76 -7.06 10.96 1.89
N CYS A 77 -6.79 10.16 0.85
CA CYS A 77 -6.32 8.79 1.01
C CYS A 77 -5.01 8.72 1.81
N HIS A 78 -4.12 9.70 1.64
CA HIS A 78 -2.88 9.79 2.41
C HIS A 78 -3.16 9.93 3.91
N GLY A 79 -4.06 10.84 4.30
CA GLY A 79 -4.45 11.02 5.70
C GLY A 79 -5.15 9.80 6.27
N LEU A 80 -6.04 9.17 5.51
CA LEU A 80 -6.72 7.93 5.90
C LEU A 80 -5.73 6.79 6.17
N ALA A 81 -4.66 6.66 5.37
CA ALA A 81 -3.61 5.66 5.63
C ALA A 81 -2.84 5.93 6.93
N HIS A 82 -2.53 7.20 7.24
CA HIS A 82 -1.95 7.56 8.53
C HIS A 82 -2.89 7.31 9.70
N ALA A 83 -4.20 7.52 9.50
CA ALA A 83 -5.23 7.32 10.50
C ALA A 83 -5.66 5.85 10.67
N ASN A 84 -4.98 4.89 10.02
CA ASN A 84 -5.35 3.48 10.03
C ASN A 84 -6.80 3.23 9.56
N ARG A 85 -7.24 4.01 8.58
CA ARG A 85 -8.56 3.88 7.92
C ARG A 85 -8.43 3.47 6.46
N LEU A 86 -7.20 3.42 5.94
CA LEU A 86 -6.88 2.86 4.64
C LEU A 86 -5.71 1.88 4.83
N HIS A 87 -5.94 0.63 4.51
CA HIS A 87 -4.95 -0.44 4.58
C HIS A 87 -4.61 -0.97 3.19
N PHE A 88 -3.42 -1.53 3.06
CA PHE A 88 -2.97 -2.23 1.85
C PHE A 88 -2.60 -3.66 2.21
N ARG A 89 -2.76 -4.60 1.27
CA ARG A 89 -2.16 -5.94 1.35
C ARG A 89 -1.58 -6.32 -0.01
N TRP A 90 -0.54 -7.14 0.03
CA TRP A 90 0.01 -7.75 -1.18
C TRP A 90 -0.59 -9.14 -1.36
N VAL A 91 -1.13 -9.40 -2.54
CA VAL A 91 -1.65 -10.72 -2.92
C VAL A 91 -0.69 -11.32 -3.94
N PRO A 92 0.03 -12.41 -3.59
CA PRO A 92 0.88 -13.13 -4.52
C PRO A 92 0.05 -13.69 -5.68
N GLY A 93 0.61 -13.70 -6.89
CA GLY A 93 -0.09 -14.15 -8.09
C GLY A 93 -0.43 -15.63 -8.10
N GLU A 94 0.32 -16.45 -7.36
CA GLU A 94 0.02 -17.88 -7.16
C GLU A 94 -1.28 -18.10 -6.36
N ALA A 95 -1.71 -17.10 -5.58
CA ALA A 95 -2.92 -17.18 -4.76
C ALA A 95 -4.21 -16.81 -5.53
N VAL A 96 -4.12 -16.43 -6.81
CA VAL A 96 -5.27 -15.99 -7.62
C VAL A 96 -5.49 -16.96 -8.79
N PRO A 97 -6.58 -17.74 -8.81
CA PRO A 97 -6.92 -18.57 -9.96
C PRO A 97 -7.25 -17.69 -11.18
N GLY A 98 -6.51 -17.84 -12.28
CA GLY A 98 -6.80 -17.18 -13.56
C GLY A 98 -5.98 -15.91 -13.86
N ASN A 99 -6.31 -15.24 -14.98
CA ASN A 99 -5.49 -14.22 -15.63
C ASN A 99 -5.61 -12.82 -14.97
N PHE A 100 -5.45 -12.71 -13.65
CA PHE A 100 -5.41 -11.45 -12.84
C PHE A 100 -6.57 -10.44 -13.06
N GLY A 101 -7.63 -10.81 -13.81
CA GLY A 101 -8.70 -9.92 -14.25
C GLY A 101 -8.21 -8.64 -14.93
N ASN A 102 -9.03 -7.58 -14.90
CA ASN A 102 -8.66 -6.24 -15.37
C ASN A 102 -7.62 -5.52 -14.47
N TYR A 103 -7.20 -6.15 -13.37
CA TYR A 103 -6.32 -5.56 -12.36
C TYR A 103 -4.85 -5.88 -12.61
N GLY A 104 -4.57 -7.05 -13.19
CA GLY A 104 -3.30 -7.47 -13.79
C GLY A 104 -2.08 -7.50 -12.84
N ARG A 105 -1.16 -8.45 -13.06
CA ARG A 105 0.15 -8.51 -12.36
C ARG A 105 0.89 -7.16 -12.35
N MET A 106 1.20 -6.61 -11.18
CA MET A 106 2.01 -5.38 -11.09
C MET A 106 3.46 -5.66 -11.47
N LEU A 107 3.96 -4.96 -12.49
CA LEU A 107 5.36 -5.03 -12.91
C LEU A 107 6.27 -4.43 -11.82
N GLY A 108 7.44 -5.04 -11.63
CA GLY A 108 8.41 -4.61 -10.59
C GLY A 108 8.16 -5.18 -9.19
N GLY A 109 7.07 -5.91 -8.97
CA GLY A 109 6.84 -6.69 -7.74
C GLY A 109 7.21 -8.17 -7.89
N VAL A 110 7.10 -8.94 -6.80
CA VAL A 110 7.31 -10.41 -6.80
C VAL A 110 6.04 -11.13 -7.30
N GLY A 111 5.62 -10.78 -8.52
CA GLY A 111 4.52 -11.44 -9.23
C GLY A 111 3.20 -11.51 -8.49
N GLY A 112 2.52 -10.38 -8.31
CA GLY A 112 1.23 -10.27 -7.62
C GLY A 112 0.56 -8.92 -7.86
N HIS A 113 -0.38 -8.54 -6.99
CA HIS A 113 -1.02 -7.23 -7.02
C HIS A 113 -1.27 -6.67 -5.63
N LEU A 114 -1.45 -5.36 -5.55
CA LEU A 114 -1.83 -4.67 -4.32
C LEU A 114 -3.36 -4.59 -4.23
N GLU A 115 -3.88 -4.83 -3.04
CA GLU A 115 -5.26 -4.56 -2.69
C GLU A 115 -5.32 -3.52 -1.57
N TYR A 116 -6.47 -2.86 -1.45
CA TYR A 116 -6.73 -1.89 -0.40
C TYR A 116 -8.06 -2.14 0.29
N LEU A 117 -8.14 -1.74 1.55
CA LEU A 117 -9.34 -1.76 2.38
C LEU A 117 -9.55 -0.36 2.98
N LEU A 118 -10.74 0.20 2.79
CA LEU A 118 -11.14 1.49 3.33
C LEU A 118 -12.13 1.25 4.48
N LEU A 119 -11.89 1.90 5.62
CA LEU A 119 -12.64 1.71 6.85
C LEU A 119 -13.12 3.05 7.41
N ASP A 120 -14.29 3.02 8.04
CA ASP A 120 -14.86 4.20 8.69
C ASP A 120 -14.15 4.55 10.00
N GLU A 121 -13.64 3.54 10.72
CA GLU A 121 -12.95 3.71 12.00
C GLU A 121 -11.49 3.20 11.95
N PRO A 122 -10.57 3.83 12.72
CA PRO A 122 -9.19 3.37 12.84
C PRO A 122 -9.08 1.90 13.27
N THR A 123 -8.35 1.10 12.50
CA THR A 123 -8.23 -0.35 12.73
C THR A 123 -6.77 -0.80 12.71
N SER A 124 -6.38 -1.74 13.58
CA SER A 124 -5.01 -2.27 13.53
C SER A 124 -4.78 -3.03 12.22
N TYR A 125 -3.54 -3.06 11.72
CA TYR A 125 -3.27 -3.79 10.47
C TYR A 125 -3.59 -5.29 10.58
N ALA A 126 -3.29 -5.90 11.74
CA ALA A 126 -3.62 -7.30 11.99
C ALA A 126 -5.13 -7.54 11.94
N ALA A 127 -5.94 -6.68 12.57
CA ALA A 127 -7.39 -6.80 12.51
C ALA A 127 -7.92 -6.57 11.09
N ALA A 128 -7.40 -5.58 10.36
CA ALA A 128 -7.81 -5.28 8.99
C ALA A 128 -7.57 -6.45 8.02
N LEU A 129 -6.50 -7.25 8.22
CA LEU A 129 -6.21 -8.42 7.38
C LEU A 129 -7.29 -9.51 7.48
N GLU A 130 -7.96 -9.63 8.62
CA GLU A 130 -9.04 -10.59 8.86
C GLU A 130 -10.41 -10.09 8.36
N MET A 131 -10.48 -8.85 7.87
CA MET A 131 -11.73 -8.26 7.39
C MET A 131 -11.98 -8.56 5.91
N ASP A 132 -13.26 -8.65 5.54
CA ASP A 132 -13.71 -8.68 4.17
C ASP A 132 -13.67 -7.29 3.50
N GLY A 133 -13.96 -7.24 2.20
CA GLY A 133 -14.15 -5.98 1.47
C GLY A 133 -12.89 -5.40 0.82
N TRP A 134 -11.78 -6.14 0.83
CA TRP A 134 -10.57 -5.80 0.09
C TRP A 134 -10.83 -5.66 -1.40
N ARG A 135 -10.26 -4.62 -2.00
CA ARG A 135 -10.42 -4.31 -3.43
C ARG A 135 -9.06 -4.24 -4.10
N PRO A 136 -8.90 -4.85 -5.29
CA PRO A 136 -7.69 -4.66 -6.07
C PRO A 136 -7.50 -3.19 -6.45
N LEU A 137 -6.24 -2.74 -6.38
CA LEU A 137 -5.88 -1.40 -6.80
C LEU A 137 -6.17 -1.24 -8.30
N ARG A 138 -6.79 -0.10 -8.68
CA ARG A 138 -7.09 0.18 -10.08
C ARG A 138 -5.80 0.40 -10.87
N ARG A 139 -5.76 -0.13 -12.09
CA ARG A 139 -4.78 0.30 -13.10
C ARG A 139 -5.22 1.62 -13.70
N TRP A 140 -4.61 2.69 -13.23
CA TRP A 140 -4.69 3.97 -13.90
C TRP A 140 -3.82 3.89 -15.16
N ARG A 141 -4.42 4.04 -16.34
CA ARG A 141 -3.65 4.25 -17.57
C ARG A 141 -3.06 5.66 -17.50
N GLY A 142 -1.75 5.76 -17.67
CA GLY A 142 -1.05 7.04 -17.87
C GLY A 142 -1.34 7.60 -19.26
#